data_AF-A0A2M7A030-F1
#
_entry.id   AF-A0A2M7A030-F1
#
_cell.length_a   1.000
_cell.length_b   1.000
_cell.length_c   1.000
_cell.angle_alpha   90.00
_cell.angle_beta   90.00
_cell.angle_gamma   90.00
#
_symmetry.space_group_name_H-M   'P 1'
#
loop_
_entity.id
_entity.type
_entity.pdbx_description
1 polymer ?
#
loop_
_entity_poly.entity_id
_entity_poly.type
_entity_poly.pdbx_seq_one_letter_code
_entity_poly.pdbx_strand_id
1 'polypeptide(L)'
;MKGNIKSCKIGVFGSRTLKDECVKTIILEKIKELNATLILTCQETQGVSEVAQRVCKDYGYSLQLHFLNMQYLRGAFEQRSKEILYDEVGILK
;
A
#
# COMPACT_ATOMS: atom_id res chain seq x y z
N MET A 1 0.96 31.26 -0.79
CA MET A 1 1.23 30.41 0.39
C MET A 1 1.52 28.99 -0.09
N LYS A 2 2.79 28.59 -0.23
CA LYS A 2 3.13 27.16 -0.42
C LYS A 2 3.20 26.55 0.98
N GLY A 3 2.03 26.19 1.52
CA GLY A 3 1.98 25.35 2.71
C GLY A 3 2.74 24.06 2.40
N ASN A 4 3.67 23.68 3.25
CA ASN A 4 4.45 22.46 3.10
C ASN A 4 3.49 21.29 3.35
N ILE A 5 2.80 20.82 2.31
CA ILE A 5 1.89 19.66 2.40
C ILE A 5 2.79 18.46 2.66
N LYS A 6 2.89 18.06 3.93
CA LYS A 6 3.61 16.86 4.35
C LYS A 6 2.89 15.68 3.69
N SER A 7 3.53 15.01 2.73
CA SER A 7 2.92 13.88 2.03
C SER A 7 2.62 12.78 3.04
N CYS A 8 1.35 12.45 3.24
CA CYS A 8 0.96 11.33 4.08
C CYS A 8 0.97 10.05 3.24
N LYS A 9 1.74 9.05 3.70
CA LYS A 9 1.81 7.71 3.13
C LYS A 9 0.98 6.77 4.01
N ILE A 10 0.17 5.88 3.42
CA ILE A 10 -0.53 4.84 4.18
C ILE A 10 -0.26 3.46 3.60
N GLY A 11 0.00 2.50 4.49
CA GLY A 11 0.13 1.08 4.14
C GLY A 11 -1.21 0.37 4.27
N VAL A 12 -1.61 -0.39 3.24
CA VAL A 12 -2.84 -1.19 3.23
C VAL A 12 -2.50 -2.66 3.06
N PHE A 13 -2.68 -3.43 4.13
CA PHE A 13 -2.35 -4.85 4.21
C PHE A 13 -3.43 -5.60 5.00
N GLY A 14 -3.58 -6.89 4.73
CA GLY A 14 -4.52 -7.73 5.45
C GLY A 14 -4.63 -9.12 4.86
N SER A 15 -5.75 -9.79 5.14
CA SER A 15 -6.01 -11.16 4.69
C SER A 15 -6.00 -11.29 3.17
N ARG A 16 -5.44 -12.40 2.67
CA ARG A 16 -5.44 -12.79 1.26
C ARG A 16 -6.80 -13.28 0.75
N THR A 17 -7.76 -13.48 1.66
CA THR A 17 -9.11 -13.97 1.33
C THR A 17 -10.19 -12.92 1.53
N LEU A 18 -9.89 -11.82 2.25
CA LEU A 18 -10.86 -10.78 2.54
C LEU A 18 -10.92 -9.75 1.40
N LYS A 19 -12.06 -9.69 0.70
CA LYS A 19 -12.28 -8.85 -0.49
C LYS A 19 -13.68 -8.25 -0.56
N ASP A 20 -14.32 -8.10 0.59
CA ASP A 20 -15.67 -7.53 0.70
C ASP A 20 -15.65 -6.01 0.43
N GLU A 21 -16.77 -5.45 -0.04
CA GLU A 21 -16.95 -4.00 -0.24
C GLU A 21 -16.65 -3.19 1.03
N CYS A 22 -16.83 -3.76 2.23
CA CYS A 22 -16.47 -3.12 3.48
C CYS A 22 -14.98 -2.75 3.54
N VAL A 23 -14.09 -3.56 2.96
CA VAL A 23 -12.64 -3.26 2.90
C VAL A 23 -12.41 -2.00 2.07
N LYS A 24 -13.09 -1.88 0.93
CA LYS A 24 -13.00 -0.70 0.07
C LYS A 24 -13.48 0.55 0.80
N THR A 25 -14.61 0.47 1.51
CA THR A 25 -15.13 1.60 2.32
C THR A 25 -14.11 2.06 3.34
N ILE A 26 -13.53 1.14 4.12
CA ILE A 26 -12.51 1.44 5.13
C ILE A 26 -11.28 2.10 4.50
N ILE A 27 -10.81 1.60 3.36
CA ILE A 27 -9.67 2.18 2.64
C ILE A 27 -9.97 3.63 2.24
N LEU A 28 -11.12 3.88 1.59
CA LEU A 28 -11.51 5.21 1.14
C LEU A 28 -11.69 6.20 2.31
N GLU A 29 -12.28 5.75 3.41
CA GLU A 29 -12.44 6.55 4.63
C GLU A 29 -11.07 6.94 5.21
N LYS A 30 -10.14 5.98 5.32
CA LYS A 30 -8.80 6.24 5.85
C LYS A 30 -7.94 7.12 4.95
N ILE A 31 -8.08 6.99 3.63
CA ILE A 31 -7.42 7.90 2.68
C ILE A 31 -7.86 9.35 2.93
N LYS A 32 -9.17 9.57 3.10
CA LYS A 32 -9.73 10.91 3.36
C LYS A 32 -9.36 11.43 4.74
N GLU A 33 -9.54 10.63 5.78
CA GLU A 33 -9.24 10.99 7.17
C GLU A 33 -7.78 11.43 7.35
N LEU A 34 -6.85 10.72 6.71
CA LEU A 34 -5.42 10.97 6.84
C LEU A 34 -4.86 11.92 5.78
N ASN A 35 -5.68 12.37 4.83
CA ASN A 35 -5.23 13.08 3.63
C ASN A 35 -4.07 12.35 2.93
N ALA A 36 -4.21 11.03 2.75
CA ALA A 36 -3.18 10.19 2.18
C ALA A 36 -2.91 10.57 0.72
N THR A 37 -1.64 10.80 0.41
CA THR A 37 -1.15 11.17 -0.92
C THR A 37 -0.53 9.99 -1.68
N LEU A 38 -0.18 8.91 -0.97
CA LEU A 38 0.40 7.69 -1.53
C LEU A 38 -0.07 6.47 -0.74
N ILE A 39 -0.53 5.45 -1.46
CA ILE A 39 -0.93 4.15 -0.91
C ILE A 39 0.16 3.14 -1.17
N LEU A 40 0.59 2.40 -0.15
CA LEU A 40 1.57 1.33 -0.24
C LEU A 40 0.86 -0.01 -0.01
N THR A 41 1.06 -0.96 -0.91
CA THR A 41 0.56 -2.32 -0.72
C THR A 41 1.44 -3.35 -1.44
N CYS A 42 1.11 -4.63 -1.31
CA CYS A 42 1.79 -5.72 -1.98
C CYS A 42 1.17 -5.99 -3.36
N GLN A 43 1.96 -6.48 -4.32
CA GLN A 43 1.43 -7.01 -5.58
C GLN A 43 0.79 -8.40 -5.37
N GLU A 44 -0.25 -8.48 -4.54
CA GLU A 44 -1.02 -9.72 -4.42
C GLU A 44 -2.26 -9.62 -5.29
N THR A 45 -2.60 -10.72 -5.96
CA THR A 45 -3.74 -10.78 -6.89
C THR A 45 -5.07 -11.07 -6.17
N GLN A 46 -5.06 -11.17 -4.84
CA GLN A 46 -6.22 -11.48 -4.03
C GLN A 46 -6.17 -10.79 -2.67
N GLY A 47 -7.34 -10.70 -2.03
CA GLY A 47 -7.50 -10.17 -0.68
C GLY A 47 -7.36 -8.65 -0.60
N VAL A 48 -7.00 -8.16 0.58
CA VAL A 48 -6.97 -6.72 0.89
C VAL A 48 -6.05 -5.94 -0.06
N SER A 49 -4.89 -6.51 -0.44
CA SER A 49 -3.95 -5.84 -1.35
C SER A 49 -4.53 -5.66 -2.76
N GLU A 50 -5.34 -6.60 -3.24
CA GLU A 50 -6.02 -6.49 -4.54
C GLU A 50 -7.14 -5.44 -4.49
N VAL A 51 -7.91 -5.40 -3.38
CA VAL A 51 -8.91 -4.35 -3.17
C VAL A 51 -8.24 -2.96 -3.16
N ALA A 52 -7.11 -2.81 -2.48
CA ALA A 52 -6.35 -1.55 -2.45
C ALA A 52 -5.87 -1.12 -3.84
N GLN A 53 -5.35 -2.07 -4.62
CA GLN A 53 -4.96 -1.84 -6.03
C GLN A 53 -6.15 -1.33 -6.87
N ARG A 54 -7.33 -1.95 -6.72
CA ARG A 54 -8.54 -1.55 -7.42
C ARG A 54 -9.03 -0.17 -6.98
N VAL A 55 -9.05 0.11 -5.68
CA VAL A 55 -9.41 1.44 -5.16
C VAL A 55 -8.50 2.52 -5.76
N CYS A 56 -7.18 2.28 -5.81
CA CYS A 56 -6.27 3.25 -6.39
C CYS A 56 -6.53 3.45 -7.90
N LYS A 57 -6.76 2.37 -8.63
CA LYS A 57 -7.08 2.41 -10.05
C LYS A 57 -8.40 3.14 -10.34
N ASP A 58 -9.46 2.79 -9.61
CA ASP A 58 -10.83 3.26 -9.87
C ASP A 58 -11.02 4.74 -9.47
N TYR A 59 -10.28 5.21 -8.45
CA TYR A 59 -10.42 6.56 -7.89
C TYR A 59 -9.23 7.50 -8.18
N GLY A 60 -8.19 7.01 -8.87
CA GLY A 60 -7.05 7.83 -9.28
C GLY A 60 -6.08 8.19 -8.13
N TYR A 61 -5.94 7.31 -7.14
CA TYR A 61 -4.94 7.50 -6.07
C TYR A 61 -3.58 6.95 -6.49
N SER A 62 -2.50 7.63 -6.06
CA SER A 62 -1.13 7.16 -6.25
C SER A 62 -0.90 5.86 -5.48
N LEU A 63 -0.28 4.89 -6.15
CA LEU A 63 -0.04 3.54 -5.64
C LEU A 63 1.44 3.16 -5.78
N GLN A 64 2.02 2.64 -4.71
CA GLN A 64 3.32 1.98 -4.70
C GLN A 64 3.13 0.49 -4.39
N LEU A 65 3.66 -0.38 -5.26
CA LEU A 65 3.59 -1.83 -5.11
C LEU A 65 4.92 -2.39 -4.65
N HIS A 66 4.87 -3.21 -3.60
CA HIS A 66 6.01 -3.98 -3.14
C HIS A 66 5.92 -5.43 -3.65
N PHE A 67 7.02 -5.89 -4.27
CA PHE A 67 7.15 -7.20 -4.87
C PHE A 67 7.96 -8.13 -3.96
N LEU A 68 7.77 -9.44 -4.12
CA LEU A 68 8.65 -10.40 -3.45
C LEU A 68 10.02 -10.38 -4.14
N ASN A 69 11.06 -10.14 -3.35
CA ASN A 69 12.42 -10.40 -3.79
C ASN A 69 12.78 -11.86 -3.49
N MET A 70 12.86 -12.68 -4.55
CA MET A 70 13.11 -14.11 -4.46
C MET A 70 14.54 -14.46 -4.02
N GLN A 71 15.47 -13.50 -3.97
CA GLN A 71 16.81 -13.71 -3.41
C GLN A 71 16.77 -14.11 -1.93
N TYR A 72 15.76 -13.64 -1.19
CA TYR A 72 15.59 -13.96 0.24
C TYR A 72 14.91 -15.31 0.48
N LEU A 73 14.53 -16.05 -0.56
CA LEU A 73 13.91 -17.37 -0.49
C LEU A 73 12.77 -17.42 0.54
N ARG A 74 12.94 -18.20 1.63
CA ARG A 74 11.95 -18.36 2.71
C ARG A 74 11.68 -17.06 3.48
N GLY A 75 12.62 -16.10 3.46
CA GLY A 75 12.50 -14.79 4.11
C GLY A 75 11.87 -13.69 3.25
N ALA A 76 11.47 -13.98 2.00
CA ALA A 76 11.00 -12.95 1.06
C ALA A 76 9.79 -12.16 1.57
N PHE A 77 8.86 -12.80 2.28
CA PHE A 77 7.68 -12.14 2.84
C PHE A 77 8.01 -11.21 4.02
N GLU A 78 8.90 -11.67 4.90
CA GLU A 78 9.36 -10.89 6.05
C GLU A 78 10.14 -9.67 5.55
N GLN A 79 11.04 -9.87 4.59
CA GLN A 79 11.86 -8.81 4.05
C GLN A 79 11.03 -7.73 3.35
N ARG A 80 10.06 -8.13 2.52
CA ARG A 80 9.12 -7.20 1.89
C ARG A 80 8.35 -6.38 2.92
N SER A 81 7.93 -7.01 4.02
CA SER A 81 7.22 -6.30 5.12
C SER A 81 8.11 -5.26 5.80
N LYS A 82 9.41 -5.56 5.98
CA LYS A 82 10.40 -4.59 6.48
C LYS A 82 10.57 -3.44 5.51
N GLU A 83 10.75 -3.72 4.22
CA GLU A 83 10.89 -2.70 3.18
C GLU A 83 9.71 -1.73 3.17
N ILE A 84 8.48 -2.22 3.35
CA ILE A 84 7.28 -1.40 3.46
C ILE A 84 7.32 -0.49 4.71
N LEU A 85 7.68 -1.04 5.87
CA LEU A 85 7.69 -0.31 7.14
C LEU A 85 8.77 0.77 7.17
N TYR A 86 9.92 0.49 6.56
CA TYR A 86 11.07 1.37 6.49
C TYR A 86 11.17 2.09 5.15
N ASP A 87 10.07 2.18 4.40
CA ASP A 87 10.00 2.90 3.11
C ASP A 87 10.10 4.42 3.34
N GLU A 88 11.27 4.88 3.79
CA GLU A 88 11.77 6.21 3.54
C GLU A 88 12.15 6.27 2.06
N VAL A 89 11.68 7.30 1.37
CA VAL A 89 11.85 7.47 -0.07
C VAL A 89 13.32 7.32 -0.47
N GLY A 90 13.62 6.21 -1.15
CA GLY A 90 14.75 6.05 -2.05
C GLY A 90 15.97 5.33 -1.50
N ILE A 91 16.28 4.15 -2.05
CA ILE A 91 17.64 3.80 -2.46
C ILE A 91 17.56 3.06 -3.81
N LEU A 92 17.95 3.77 -4.88
CA LEU A 92 18.55 3.14 -6.06
C LEU A 92 19.93 2.62 -5.64
N LYS A 93 20.10 1.30 -5.53
CA LYS A 93 21.39 0.62 -5.62
C LYS A 93 21.20 -0.73 -6.29
#